data_AF-A0A924SBI7-F1
#
_entry.id   AF-A0A924SBI7-F1
#
_cell.length_a   1.000
_cell.length_b   1.000
_cell.length_c   1.000
_cell.angle_alpha   90.00
_cell.angle_beta   90.00
_cell.angle_gamma   90.00
#
_symmetry.space_group_name_H-M   'P 1'
#
loop_
_entity.id
_entity.type
_entity.pdbx_description
1 polymer ?
#
loop_
_entity_poly.entity_id
_entity_poly.type
_entity_poly.pdbx_seq_one_letter_code
_entity_poly.pdbx_strand_id
1 'polypeptide(L)'
;GRSPHDIAHSVEAFRSLVHPDDLSAMVTAADAFAAGRPRTYDLEFRMAHADGSWRWVHSRGRALSRDADGRPTRVAGLHTDVTERREAEEQLRESHAALAVSEARYRALVEGATSPPLKS
;
A
#
# COMPACT_ATOMS: atom_id res chain seq x y z
N GLY A 1 -4.66 -12.24 18.85
CA GLY A 1 -4.53 -11.08 17.96
C GLY A 1 -4.39 -9.85 18.83
N ARG A 2 -3.52 -8.91 18.48
CA ARG A 2 -3.45 -7.63 19.19
C ARG A 2 -4.85 -6.99 19.15
N SER A 3 -5.36 -6.62 20.32
CA SER A 3 -6.66 -5.97 20.47
C SER A 3 -6.64 -4.62 19.73
N PRO A 4 -7.77 -4.08 19.25
CA PRO A 4 -7.84 -2.69 18.79
C PRO A 4 -7.30 -1.67 19.81
N HIS A 5 -7.19 -2.04 21.09
CA HIS A 5 -6.53 -1.25 22.15
C HIS A 5 -4.99 -1.24 22.10
N ASP A 6 -4.36 -2.18 21.39
CA ASP A 6 -2.89 -2.29 21.32
C ASP A 6 -2.29 -1.44 20.19
N ILE A 7 -3.12 -0.67 19.47
CA ILE A 7 -2.65 0.35 18.53
C ILE A 7 -2.07 1.48 19.38
N ALA A 8 -0.76 1.37 19.63
CA ALA A 8 0.18 2.41 20.00
C ALA A 8 -0.47 3.68 20.59
N HIS A 9 -0.47 3.80 21.91
CA HIS A 9 -0.91 4.99 22.63
C HIS A 9 -0.09 6.27 22.32
N SER A 10 0.87 6.20 21.39
CA SER A 10 1.66 7.33 20.89
C SER A 10 1.97 7.16 19.39
N VAL A 11 2.13 8.30 18.70
CA VAL A 11 2.60 8.37 17.30
C VAL A 11 3.95 7.66 17.12
N GLU A 12 4.78 7.66 18.15
CA GLU A 12 6.11 7.05 18.12
C GLU A 12 6.07 5.53 18.18
N ALA A 13 5.21 4.96 19.04
CA ALA A 13 4.97 3.51 19.04
C ALA A 13 4.37 3.04 17.71
N PHE A 14 3.56 3.89 17.06
CA PHE A 14 3.01 3.59 15.74
C PHE A 14 4.09 3.57 14.66
N ARG A 15 5.01 4.55 14.66
CA ARG A 15 6.17 4.60 13.73
C ARG A 15 7.06 3.37 13.84
N SER A 16 7.27 2.85 15.06
CA SER A 16 8.12 1.66 15.29
C SER A 16 7.58 0.37 14.67
N LEU A 17 6.28 0.33 14.34
CA LEU A 17 5.61 -0.83 13.76
C LEU A 17 5.55 -0.76 12.23
N VAL A 18 5.95 0.34 11.60
CA VAL A 18 5.91 0.51 10.14
C VAL A 18 7.09 -0.22 9.50
N HIS A 19 6.83 -0.91 8.39
CA HIS A 19 7.87 -1.57 7.60
C HIS A 19 8.94 -0.56 7.16
N PRO A 20 10.25 -0.90 7.21
CA PRO A 20 11.34 0.03 6.90
C PRO A 20 11.19 0.76 5.55
N ASP A 21 10.80 0.03 4.50
CA ASP A 21 10.58 0.59 3.16
C ASP A 21 9.47 1.66 3.11
N ASP A 22 8.47 1.54 3.99
CA ASP A 22 7.29 2.41 3.98
C ASP A 22 7.45 3.62 4.94
N LEU A 23 8.44 3.55 5.83
CA LEU A 23 8.66 4.53 6.91
C LEU A 23 8.87 5.95 6.38
N SER A 24 9.70 6.11 5.34
CA SER A 24 10.04 7.42 4.78
C SER A 24 8.79 8.16 4.25
N ALA A 25 7.94 7.45 3.50
CA ALA A 25 6.70 8.00 2.95
C ALA A 25 5.70 8.35 4.06
N MET A 26 5.56 7.46 5.05
CA MET A 26 4.68 7.66 6.20
C MET A 26 5.11 8.88 7.04
N VAL A 27 6.39 9.01 7.35
CA VAL A 27 6.93 10.17 8.10
C VAL A 27 6.72 11.46 7.33
N THR A 28 7.02 11.47 6.04
CA THR A 28 6.82 12.65 5.19
C THR A 28 5.36 13.12 5.19
N ALA A 29 4.41 12.18 5.05
CA ALA A 29 2.98 12.49 5.08
C ALA A 29 2.53 13.01 6.46
N ALA A 30 3.03 12.40 7.53
CA ALA A 30 2.72 12.79 8.90
C ALA A 30 3.25 14.21 9.22
N ASP A 31 4.50 14.49 8.84
CA ASP A 31 5.15 15.78 9.10
C ASP A 31 4.48 16.90 8.29
N ALA A 32 4.12 16.65 7.03
CA ALA A 32 3.35 17.59 6.21
C ALA A 32 1.99 17.92 6.87
N PHE A 33 1.24 16.88 7.26
CA PHE A 33 -0.04 17.05 7.94
C PHE A 33 0.09 17.85 9.25
N ALA A 34 1.12 17.58 10.05
CA ALA A 34 1.44 18.30 11.28
C ALA A 34 1.86 19.77 11.03
N ALA A 35 2.56 20.04 9.93
CA ALA A 35 2.92 21.39 9.49
C ALA A 35 1.71 22.20 8.98
N GLY A 36 0.51 21.61 8.94
CA GLY A 36 -0.73 22.30 8.65
C GLY A 36 -1.30 22.02 7.25
N ARG A 37 -0.57 21.30 6.38
CA ARG A 37 -1.05 20.93 5.03
C ARG A 37 -0.43 19.61 4.56
N PRO A 38 -1.22 18.64 4.05
CA PRO A 38 -2.63 18.74 3.65
C PRO A 38 -3.66 18.72 4.80
N ARG A 39 -4.94 19.01 4.48
CA ARG A 39 -6.04 19.00 5.48
C ARG A 39 -6.41 17.60 5.96
N THR A 40 -6.06 16.61 5.15
CA THR A 40 -6.33 15.19 5.31
C THR A 40 -5.05 14.42 5.01
N TYR A 41 -4.92 13.21 5.55
CA TYR A 41 -3.93 12.24 5.12
C TYR A 41 -4.64 10.98 4.62
N ASP A 42 -4.03 10.30 3.66
CA ASP A 42 -4.54 9.07 3.04
C ASP A 42 -3.33 8.30 2.51
N LEU A 43 -3.02 7.15 3.12
CA LEU A 43 -1.84 6.36 2.78
C LEU A 43 -2.03 4.89 3.17
N GLU A 44 -1.38 4.01 2.43
CA GLU A 44 -1.28 2.59 2.72
C GLU A 44 0.16 2.21 3.02
N PHE A 45 0.39 1.46 4.08
CA PHE A 45 1.72 1.00 4.48
C PHE A 45 1.61 -0.32 5.25
N ARG A 46 2.72 -1.03 5.32
CA ARG A 46 2.83 -2.28 6.07
C ARG A 46 3.11 -2.01 7.54
N MET A 47 2.38 -2.71 8.40
CA MET A 47 2.57 -2.71 9.85
C MET A 47 2.87 -4.10 10.38
N ALA A 48 3.74 -4.18 11.38
CA ALA A 48 4.10 -5.43 12.05
C ALA A 48 2.92 -5.94 12.88
N HIS A 49 2.47 -7.15 12.60
CA HIS A 49 1.43 -7.83 13.35
C HIS A 49 2.02 -8.70 14.47
N ALA A 50 1.18 -9.10 15.44
CA ALA A 50 1.62 -9.86 16.61
C ALA A 50 2.14 -11.27 16.29
N ASP A 51 1.73 -11.84 15.16
CA ASP A 51 2.19 -13.15 14.67
C ASP A 51 3.49 -13.06 13.85
N GLY A 52 4.09 -11.87 13.74
CA GLY A 52 5.30 -11.63 12.96
C GLY A 52 5.06 -11.37 11.47
N SER A 53 3.81 -11.39 11.00
CA SER A 53 3.49 -11.03 9.62
C SER A 53 3.41 -9.51 9.42
N TRP A 54 3.50 -9.10 8.17
CA TRP A 54 3.20 -7.72 7.76
C TRP A 54 1.75 -7.63 7.31
N ARG A 55 1.03 -6.64 7.81
CA ARG A 55 -0.35 -6.31 7.39
C ARG A 55 -0.37 -5.00 6.66
N TRP A 56 -1.06 -4.93 5.53
CA TRP A 56 -1.32 -3.67 4.87
C TRP A 56 -2.40 -2.92 5.63
N VAL A 57 -2.10 -1.69 6.03
CA VAL A 57 -3.03 -0.80 6.72
C VAL A 57 -3.29 0.41 5.85
N HIS A 58 -4.56 0.66 5.58
CA HIS A 58 -5.02 1.93 5.01
C HIS A 58 -5.32 2.90 6.14
N SER A 59 -4.48 3.93 6.25
CA SER A 59 -4.64 5.01 7.23
C SER A 59 -5.15 6.25 6.53
N ARG A 60 -6.32 6.73 6.97
CA ARG A 60 -6.88 7.99 6.49
C ARG A 60 -7.44 8.83 7.62
N GLY A 61 -7.33 10.14 7.51
CA GLY A 61 -7.82 11.02 8.55
C GLY A 61 -7.82 12.49 8.17
N ARG A 62 -8.39 13.30 9.05
CA ARG A 62 -8.53 14.75 8.88
C ARG A 62 -8.40 15.49 10.20
N ALA A 63 -7.92 16.73 10.11
CA ALA A 63 -7.97 17.64 11.25
C ALA A 63 -9.42 18.12 11.47
N LEU A 64 -9.92 17.96 12.70
CA LEU A 64 -11.20 18.48 13.15
C LEU A 64 -11.11 19.93 13.63
N SER A 65 -9.95 20.33 14.15
CA SER A 65 -9.64 21.71 14.55
C SER A 65 -8.17 22.01 14.31
N ARG A 66 -7.87 23.31 14.16
CA ARG A 66 -6.52 23.84 13.92
C ARG A 66 -6.26 25.08 14.77
N ASP A 67 -5.00 25.32 15.08
CA ASP A 67 -4.56 26.57 15.72
C ASP A 67 -4.45 27.72 14.70
N ALA A 68 -4.00 28.89 15.17
CA ALA A 68 -3.81 30.07 14.34
C ALA A 68 -2.75 29.89 13.23
N ASP A 69 -1.76 29.02 13.47
CA ASP A 69 -0.71 28.66 12.50
C ASP A 69 -1.18 27.57 11.52
N GLY A 70 -2.43 27.12 11.66
CA GLY A 70 -3.02 26.10 10.81
C GLY A 70 -2.62 24.67 11.17
N ARG A 71 -1.91 24.44 12.28
CA ARG A 71 -1.50 23.10 12.72
C ARG A 71 -2.69 22.36 13.35
N PRO A 72 -2.82 21.04 13.12
CA PRO A 72 -3.93 20.27 13.64
C PRO A 72 -3.88 20.17 15.17
N THR A 73 -4.95 20.60 15.84
CA THR A 73 -5.10 20.48 17.31
C THR A 73 -5.98 19.30 17.72
N ARG A 74 -6.82 18.83 16.79
CA ARG A 74 -7.63 17.62 16.98
C ARG A 74 -7.77 16.90 15.64
N VAL A 75 -7.61 15.58 15.64
CA VAL A 75 -7.58 14.75 14.42
C VAL A 75 -8.54 13.59 14.59
N ALA A 76 -9.29 13.27 13.54
CA ALA A 76 -10.03 12.02 13.42
C ALA A 76 -9.37 11.17 12.33
N GLY A 77 -9.05 9.92 12.65
CA GLY A 77 -8.44 8.97 11.73
C GLY A 77 -9.09 7.60 11.81
N LEU A 78 -8.91 6.81 10.76
CA LEU A 78 -9.31 5.41 10.66
C LEU A 78 -8.15 4.61 10.10
N HIS A 79 -7.93 3.43 10.69
CA HIS A 79 -6.99 2.42 10.22
C HIS A 79 -7.78 1.18 9.83
N THR A 80 -7.70 0.79 8.56
CA THR A 80 -8.36 -0.40 8.03
C THR A 80 -7.31 -1.40 7.59
N ASP A 81 -7.39 -2.66 8.04
CA ASP A 81 -6.59 -3.73 7.45
C ASP A 81 -7.08 -3.98 6.02
N VAL A 82 -6.19 -3.83 5.05
CA VAL A 82 -6.44 -4.03 3.62
C VAL A 82 -5.56 -5.12 3.03
N THR A 83 -5.00 -5.99 3.87
CA THR A 83 -4.09 -7.08 3.47
C THR A 83 -4.73 -7.98 2.43
N GLU A 84 -5.95 -8.48 2.68
CA GLU A 84 -6.67 -9.36 1.75
C GLU A 84 -6.90 -8.70 0.39
N ARG A 85 -7.22 -7.40 0.37
CA ARG A 85 -7.40 -6.64 -0.87
C ARG A 85 -6.10 -6.56 -1.67
N ARG A 86 -4.98 -6.24 -1.00
CA ARG A 86 -3.67 -6.11 -1.63
C ARG A 86 -3.15 -7.45 -2.16
N GLU A 87 -3.37 -8.53 -1.43
CA GLU A 87 -3.04 -9.89 -1.87
C GLU A 87 -3.86 -10.31 -3.10
N ALA A 88 -5.16 -10.00 -3.13
CA ALA A 88 -6.01 -10.29 -4.28
C ALA A 88 -5.60 -9.46 -5.52
N GLU A 89 -5.29 -8.18 -5.35
CA GLU A 89 -4.80 -7.30 -6.43
C GLU A 89 -3.48 -7.82 -7.02
N GLU A 90 -2.57 -8.28 -6.16
CA GLU A 90 -1.28 -8.82 -6.59
C GLU A 90 -1.44 -10.14 -7.34
N GLN A 91 -2.25 -11.07 -6.81
CA GLN A 91 -2.54 -12.34 -7.49
C GLN A 91 -3.17 -12.11 -8.87
N LEU A 92 -4.08 -11.15 -9.00
CA LEU A 92 -4.68 -10.79 -10.27
C LEU A 92 -3.63 -10.26 -11.25
N ARG A 93 -2.74 -9.39 -10.78
CA ARG A 93 -1.64 -8.81 -11.57
C ARG A 93 -0.68 -9.89 -12.06
N GLU A 94 -0.30 -10.83 -11.20
CA GLU A 94 0.56 -11.96 -11.55
C GLU A 94 -0.12 -12.88 -12.56
N SER A 95 -1.40 -13.19 -12.38
CA SER A 95 -2.17 -14.01 -13.33
C SER A 95 -2.24 -13.35 -14.70
N HIS A 96 -2.48 -12.05 -14.77
CA HIS A 96 -2.52 -11.31 -16.04
C HIS A 96 -1.14 -11.29 -16.72
N ALA A 97 -0.07 -11.10 -15.97
CA ALA A 97 1.29 -11.15 -16.51
C ALA A 97 1.64 -12.53 -17.06
N ALA A 98 1.29 -13.59 -16.33
CA ALA A 98 1.51 -14.97 -16.77
C ALA A 98 0.72 -15.29 -18.05
N LEU A 99 -0.54 -14.85 -18.14
CA LEU A 99 -1.36 -15.01 -19.33
C LEU A 99 -0.73 -14.29 -20.54
N ALA A 100 -0.31 -13.03 -20.39
CA ALA A 100 0.32 -12.28 -21.47
C ALA A 100 1.59 -12.94 -22.00
N VAL A 101 2.43 -13.48 -21.10
CA VAL A 101 3.64 -14.24 -21.47
C VAL A 101 3.26 -15.50 -22.25
N SER A 102 2.24 -16.22 -21.79
CA SER A 102 1.75 -17.44 -22.45
C SER A 102 1.21 -17.14 -23.85
N GLU A 103 0.39 -16.10 -24.00
CA GLU A 103 -0.17 -15.68 -25.30
C GLU A 103 0.93 -15.30 -26.30
N ALA A 104 1.94 -14.54 -25.85
CA ALA A 104 3.07 -14.17 -26.69
C ALA A 104 3.84 -15.41 -27.18
N ARG A 105 4.04 -16.41 -26.30
CA ARG A 105 4.69 -17.67 -26.65
C ARG A 105 3.87 -18.48 -27.67
N TYR A 106 2.56 -18.58 -27.48
CA TYR A 106 1.69 -19.29 -28.41
C TYR A 106 1.67 -18.62 -29.80
N ARG A 107 1.58 -17.28 -29.84
CA ARG A 107 1.62 -16.54 -31.11
C ARG A 107 2.91 -16.81 -31.89
N ALA A 108 4.07 -16.75 -31.23
CA ALA A 108 5.35 -17.02 -31.85
C ALA A 108 5.46 -18.45 -32.42
N LEU A 109 4.88 -19.45 -31.74
CA LEU A 109 4.86 -20.83 -32.23
C LEU A 109 3.98 -20.98 -33.49
N VAL A 110 2.81 -20.34 -33.51
CA VAL A 110 1.89 -20.41 -34.65
C VAL A 110 2.44 -19.68 -35.88
N GLU A 111 2.99 -18.48 -35.69
CA GLU A 111 3.61 -17.68 -36.76
C GLU A 111 4.90 -18.33 -37.27
N GLY A 112 5.73 -18.90 -36.39
CA GLY A 112 6.92 -19.65 -36.77
C GLY A 112 6.62 -20.94 -37.55
N ALA A 113 5.47 -21.57 -37.27
CA ALA A 113 5.03 -22.79 -37.95
C ALA A 113 4.39 -22.57 -39.33
N THR A 114 4.12 -21.31 -39.74
CA THR A 114 3.39 -20.99 -40.98
C THR A 114 4.27 -20.40 -42.10
N SER A 115 5.61 -20.40 -41.95
CA SER A 115 6.51 -20.04 -43.06
C SER A 115 6.52 -21.13 -44.15
N PRO A 116 6.15 -20.84 -45.42
CA PRO A 116 6.21 -21.83 -46.49
C PRO A 116 7.67 -22.18 -46.82
N PRO A 117 7.97 -23.40 -47.29
CA PRO A 117 9.32 -23.73 -47.72
C PRO A 117 9.74 -22.82 -48.88
N LEU A 118 10.92 -22.19 -48.74
CA LEU A 118 11.59 -21.43 -49.79
C LEU A 118 11.72 -22.33 -51.03
N LYS A 119 11.04 -21.97 -52.13
CA LYS A 119 11.19 -22.65 -53.42
C LYS A 119 12.56 -22.32 -54.00
N SER A 120 13.34 -23.37 -54.25
CA SER A 120 14.59 -23.38 -55.04
C SER A 120 14.32 -23.19 -56.53
#